data_AF-A0A2H0XZ51-F1
#
_entry.id   AF-A0A2H0XZ51-F1
#
_cell.length_a   1.000
_cell.length_b   1.000
_cell.length_c   1.000
_cell.angle_alpha   90.00
_cell.angle_beta   90.00
_cell.angle_gamma   90.00
#
_symmetry.space_group_name_H-M   'P 1'
#
loop_
_entity.id
_entity.type
_entity.pdbx_description
1 polymer ?
#
loop_
_entity_poly.entity_id
_entity_poly.type
_entity_poly.pdbx_seq_one_letter_code
_entity_poly.pdbx_strand_id
1 'polypeptide(L)'
;MLGGKSERPYFLIVYTGEKMKTITFKISDDLFSDIKSLARELGENRSSVIRRAVRFYIDRYDEAITKIRLEDPERIMIPHETVLKEFGL
;
A
#
# COMPACT_ATOMS: atom_id res chain seq x y z
N MET A 1 1.21 -33.09 5.89
CA MET A 1 2.40 -32.22 5.70
C MET A 1 1.91 -30.79 5.71
N LEU A 2 2.32 -29.99 6.70
CA LEU A 2 1.93 -28.59 6.81
C LEU A 2 2.60 -27.83 5.65
N GLY A 3 1.81 -27.47 4.63
CA GLY A 3 2.24 -26.62 3.53
C GLY A 3 2.49 -25.21 4.06
N GLY A 4 3.66 -24.98 4.64
CA GLY A 4 4.12 -23.63 4.95
C GLY A 4 4.19 -22.85 3.66
N LYS A 5 3.42 -21.76 3.54
CA LYS A 5 3.55 -20.83 2.42
C LYS A 5 5.01 -20.38 2.37
N SER A 6 5.71 -20.78 1.32
CA SER A 6 7.11 -20.44 1.13
C SER A 6 7.20 -18.94 0.87
N GLU A 7 7.97 -18.24 1.70
CA GLU A 7 8.19 -16.80 1.60
C GLU A 7 9.67 -16.52 1.37
N ARG A 8 9.96 -15.51 0.55
CA ARG A 8 11.32 -15.06 0.24
C ARG A 8 11.51 -13.58 0.56
N PRO A 9 12.72 -13.15 0.95
CA PRO A 9 13.04 -11.74 1.06
C PRO A 9 13.05 -11.08 -0.33
N TYR A 10 12.47 -9.87 -0.42
CA TYR A 10 12.51 -9.01 -1.59
C TYR A 10 13.07 -7.65 -1.21
N PHE A 11 13.92 -7.10 -2.08
CA PHE A 11 14.55 -5.79 -1.90
C PHE A 11 13.97 -4.79 -2.90
N LEU A 12 13.28 -3.78 -2.39
CA LEU A 12 12.75 -2.69 -3.18
C LEU A 12 13.60 -1.44 -2.99
N ILE A 13 14.20 -0.97 -4.09
CA ILE A 13 14.92 0.29 -4.11
C ILE A 13 13.93 1.41 -4.45
N VAL A 14 13.89 2.42 -3.58
CA VAL A 14 13.06 3.62 -3.72
C VAL A 14 13.92 4.87 -3.62
N TYR A 15 13.57 5.87 -4.40
CA TYR A 15 14.20 7.19 -4.40
C TYR A 15 13.25 8.18 -3.77
N THR A 16 13.70 8.87 -2.72
CA THR A 16 12.96 9.94 -2.05
C THR A 16 13.78 11.22 -2.16
N GLY A 17 13.47 12.07 -3.14
CA GLY A 17 14.32 13.21 -3.49
C GLY A 17 15.71 12.75 -3.92
N GLU A 18 16.75 13.26 -3.27
CA GLU A 18 18.16 12.91 -3.55
C GLU A 18 18.65 11.64 -2.82
N LYS A 19 17.81 11.02 -1.98
CA LYS A 19 18.23 9.86 -1.17
C LYS A 19 17.67 8.56 -1.73
N MET A 20 18.56 7.59 -1.98
CA MET A 20 18.19 6.19 -2.23
C MET A 20 17.96 5.48 -0.90
N LYS A 21 16.84 4.76 -0.78
CA LYS A 21 16.54 3.87 0.34
C LYS A 21 16.21 2.47 -0.18
N THR A 22 16.67 1.46 0.55
CA THR A 22 16.30 0.06 0.29
C THR A 22 15.31 -0.39 1.34
N ILE A 23 14.16 -0.89 0.89
CA ILE A 23 13.13 -1.49 1.73
C ILE A 23 13.19 -2.99 1.53
N THR A 24 13.29 -3.74 2.62
CA THR A 24 13.29 -5.21 2.59
C THR A 24 12.00 -5.72 3.21
N PHE A 25 11.33 -6.64 2.53
CA PHE A 25 10.12 -7.28 3.03
C PHE A 25 10.05 -8.73 2.55
N LYS A 26 9.20 -9.53 3.21
CA LYS A 26 8.91 -10.90 2.78
C LYS A 26 7.76 -10.91 1.78
N ILE A 27 7.87 -11.74 0.76
CA ILE A 27 6.84 -11.96 -0.24
C ILE A 27 6.65 -13.46 -0.44
N SER A 28 5.41 -13.92 -0.57
CA SER A 28 5.11 -15.32 -0.91
C SER A 28 5.66 -15.66 -2.29
N ASP A 29 6.07 -16.92 -2.48
CA ASP A 29 6.59 -17.41 -3.76
C ASP A 29 5.61 -17.26 -4.92
N ASP A 30 4.31 -17.49 -4.66
CA ASP A 30 3.25 -17.35 -5.66
C ASP A 30 3.17 -15.90 -6.18
N LEU A 31 2.97 -14.94 -5.27
CA LEU A 31 2.94 -13.51 -5.62
C LEU A 31 4.23 -13.03 -6.29
N PHE A 32 5.39 -13.57 -5.89
CA PHE A 32 6.65 -13.25 -6.56
C PHE A 32 6.69 -13.77 -8.00
N SER A 33 6.16 -14.96 -8.25
CA SER A 33 6.03 -15.54 -9.59
C SER A 33 5.12 -14.67 -10.48
N ASP A 34 3.99 -14.22 -9.93
CA ASP A 34 3.04 -13.36 -10.63
C ASP A 34 3.68 -12.02 -11.00
N ILE A 35 4.35 -11.37 -10.04
CA ILE A 35 5.07 -10.11 -10.28
C ILE A 35 6.16 -10.29 -11.34
N LYS A 36 6.88 -11.42 -11.31
CA LYS A 36 7.93 -11.71 -12.30
C LYS A 36 7.34 -11.87 -13.70
N SER A 37 6.21 -12.57 -13.83
CA SER A 37 5.54 -12.77 -15.11
C SER A 37 4.99 -11.46 -15.65
N LEU A 38 4.29 -10.69 -14.81
CA LEU A 38 3.76 -9.37 -15.18
C LEU A 38 4.85 -8.38 -15.58
N ALA A 39 5.97 -8.35 -14.84
CA ALA A 39 7.11 -7.50 -15.19
C ALA A 39 7.67 -7.82 -16.58
N ARG A 40 7.74 -9.10 -16.94
CA ARG A 40 8.19 -9.55 -18.26
C ARG A 40 7.19 -9.19 -19.36
N GLU A 41 5.90 -9.35 -19.13
CA GLU A 41 4.85 -8.98 -20.09
C GLU A 41 4.83 -7.47 -20.36
N LEU A 42 5.06 -6.65 -19.34
CA LEU A 42 5.10 -5.20 -19.45
C LEU A 42 6.46 -4.65 -19.93
N GLY A 43 7.49 -5.49 -20.07
CA GLY A 43 8.85 -5.04 -20.39
C GLY A 43 9.46 -4.14 -19.30
N GLU A 44 9.03 -4.30 -18.05
CA GLU A 44 9.46 -3.49 -16.91
C GLU A 44 10.27 -4.29 -15.90
N ASN A 45 10.96 -3.61 -14.98
CA ASN A 45 11.55 -4.29 -13.83
C ASN A 45 10.50 -4.54 -12.73
N ARG A 46 10.70 -5.63 -11.97
CA ARG A 46 9.81 -6.04 -10.86
C ARG A 46 9.57 -4.94 -9.82
N SER A 47 10.60 -4.14 -9.53
CA SER A 47 10.50 -3.02 -8.59
C SER A 47 9.55 -1.92 -9.08
N SER A 48 9.45 -1.71 -10.40
CA SER A 48 8.48 -0.79 -11.01
C SER A 48 7.04 -1.26 -10.77
N VAL A 49 6.79 -2.55 -11.03
CA VAL A 49 5.48 -3.19 -10.82
C VAL A 49 5.05 -3.07 -9.35
N ILE A 50 5.96 -3.39 -8.42
CA ILE A 50 5.68 -3.30 -6.97
C ILE A 50 5.40 -1.85 -6.57
N ARG A 51 6.19 -0.87 -7.04
CA ARG A 51 5.92 0.56 -6.73
C ARG A 51 4.55 1.01 -7.24
N ARG A 52 4.17 0.58 -8.44
CA ARG A 52 2.86 0.89 -9.02
C ARG A 52 1.73 0.28 -8.20
N ALA A 53 1.87 -0.98 -7.79
CA ALA A 53 0.90 -1.65 -6.93
C ALA A 53 0.75 -0.95 -5.57
N VAL A 54 1.85 -0.56 -4.93
CA VAL A 54 1.82 0.19 -3.67
C VAL A 54 1.15 1.55 -3.83
N ARG A 55 1.47 2.30 -4.89
CA ARG A 55 0.81 3.58 -5.18
C ARG A 55 -0.69 3.41 -5.36
N PHE A 56 -1.09 2.44 -6.17
CA PHE A 56 -2.50 2.13 -6.39
C PHE A 56 -3.23 1.72 -5.12
N TYR A 57 -2.57 0.96 -4.24
CA TYR A 57 -3.11 0.62 -2.94
C TYR A 57 -3.31 1.87 -2.09
N ILE A 58 -2.33 2.77 -2.00
CA ILE A 58 -2.44 4.02 -1.23
C ILE A 58 -3.57 4.90 -1.77
N ASP A 59 -3.63 5.10 -3.09
CA ASP A 59 -4.65 5.93 -3.73
C ASP A 59 -6.07 5.39 -3.45
N ARG A 60 -6.23 4.06 -3.42
CA ARG A 60 -7.50 3.41 -3.08
C ARG A 60 -7.74 3.26 -1.58
N TYR A 61 -6.70 3.36 -0.77
CA TYR A 61 -6.82 3.23 0.67
C TYR A 61 -7.60 4.41 1.27
N ASP A 62 -7.37 5.62 0.75
CA ASP A 62 -8.18 6.79 1.12
C ASP A 62 -9.65 6.61 0.76
N GLU A 63 -9.95 6.04 -0.40
CA GLU A 63 -11.32 5.70 -0.80
C GLU A 63 -11.94 4.66 0.14
N ALA A 64 -11.18 3.61 0.50
CA ALA A 64 -11.64 2.56 1.40
C ALA A 64 -11.88 3.09 2.82
N ILE A 65 -10.97 3.89 3.38
CA ILE A 65 -11.16 4.54 4.69
C ILE A 65 -12.36 5.48 4.67
N THR A 66 -12.55 6.23 3.59
CA THR A 66 -13.69 7.13 3.45
C THR A 66 -15.00 6.33 3.47
N LYS A 67 -15.09 5.23 2.71
CA LYS A 67 -16.26 4.34 2.73
C LYS A 67 -16.52 3.77 4.11
N ILE A 68 -15.51 3.21 4.77
CA ILE A 68 -15.64 2.68 6.15
C ILE A 68 -16.18 3.75 7.10
N ARG A 69 -15.66 4.98 7.03
CA ARG A 69 -16.13 6.11 7.87
C ARG A 69 -17.55 6.56 7.54
N LEU A 70 -17.98 6.46 6.28
CA LEU A 70 -19.33 6.81 5.86
C LEU A 70 -20.34 5.73 6.28
N GLU A 71 -19.93 4.46 6.24
CA GLU A 71 -20.74 3.29 6.57
C GLU A 71 -20.72 2.95 8.06
N ASP A 72 -19.90 3.62 8.86
CA ASP A 72 -19.83 3.44 10.31
C ASP A 72 -21.19 3.79 10.96
N PRO A 73 -21.90 2.80 11.54
CA PRO A 73 -23.20 3.04 12.18
C PRO A 73 -23.08 3.85 13.48
N GLU A 74 -21.88 3.96 14.05
CA GLU A 74 -21.60 4.81 15.22
C GLU A 74 -21.08 6.19 14.83
N ARG A 75 -21.18 6.59 13.55
CA ARG A 75 -20.70 7.88 13.08
C ARG A 75 -21.34 9.04 13.85
N ILE A 76 -20.53 9.67 14.69
CA ILE A 76 -20.90 10.90 15.40
C ILE A 76 -20.64 12.09 14.47
N MET A 77 -21.69 12.83 14.12
CA MET A 77 -21.55 14.12 13.45
C MET A 77 -21.04 15.14 14.48
N ILE A 78 -19.80 15.61 14.28
CA ILE A 78 -19.21 16.63 15.13
C ILE A 78 -19.66 18.02 14.62
N PRO A 79 -20.26 18.87 15.48
CA PRO A 79 -20.65 20.22 15.08
C PRO A 79 -19.46 21.06 14.63
N HIS A 80 -19.70 21.95 13.66
CA HIS A 80 -18.65 22.81 13.08
C HIS A 80 -17.88 23.62 14.13
N GLU A 81 -18.59 24.22 15.09
CA GLU A 81 -18.00 25.03 16.17
C GLU A 81 -17.03 24.22 17.06
N THR A 82 -17.31 22.94 17.28
CA THR A 82 -16.44 22.03 18.05
C THR A 82 -15.13 21.78 17.33
N VAL A 83 -15.18 21.57 16.00
CA VAL A 83 -13.99 21.35 15.17
C VAL A 83 -13.09 22.58 15.14
N LEU A 84 -13.67 23.77 14.94
CA LEU A 84 -12.90 25.03 14.93
C LEU A 84 -12.16 25.24 16.26
N LYS A 85 -12.85 24.99 17.38
CA LYS A 85 -12.28 25.17 18.72
C LYS A 85 -11.17 24.17 19.04
N GLU A 86 -11.32 22.89 18.69
CA GLU A 86 -10.30 21.87 18.99
C GLU A 86 -9.04 22.01 18.13
N PHE A 87 -9.19 22.40 16.87
CA PHE A 87 -8.06 22.49 15.92
C PHE A 87 -7.49 23.90 15.78
N GLY A 88 -8.05 24.88 16.50
CA GLY A 88 -7.57 26.27 16.51
C GLY A 88 -7.73 26.98 15.16
N LEU A 89 -8.85 26.69 14.47
CA LEU A 89 -9.20 27.24 13.16
C LEU A 89 -10.27 28.34 13.26
#